data_AF-A0A7V3CWM3-F1
#
_entry.id   AF-A0A7V3CWM3-F1
#
_cell.length_a   1.000
_cell.length_b   1.000
_cell.length_c   1.000
_cell.angle_alpha   90.00
_cell.angle_beta   90.00
_cell.angle_gamma   90.00
#
_symmetry.space_group_name_H-M   'P 1'
#
loop_
_entity.id
_entity.type
_entity.pdbx_description
1 polymer ?
#
loop_
_entity_poly.entity_id
_entity_poly.type
_entity_poly.pdbx_seq_one_letter_code
_entity_poly.pdbx_strand_id
1 'polypeptide(L)'
;MPDFELVSNYQPSGDQPRAIKELTEGLKRGDKHQVLLGVTGSGKTFTMSHVIKEYNRPTLIISHNKTLAAQLYSEFKSFFPNNAVEFFISYYDYYQPEAYVVKRDLYIEKDFSVNEEIDRLRLKATTALIEGRNDVIIVASVSCIYGIGAPDDYARQILFLSKGQVIERKKLLRNLIDIYFTRNDADFTRGTFRARGDVVEVIPAYQYEEAVRIEFWGDEIERLSIIDSITGDVIHEVESVPIYPAKYFVTTKDQVNRAIISIEEELRERLKYLWSQEKYVEAQRLEQRTKFDIEMMREIGYCSGIENYSRHMDGRPPGSRPYCLFDYFPKDYLLIIDESHVTIPQIRGMYNGDRARKEVLVEYGFRLPSALDNRPL
;
A
#
# COMPACT_ATOMS: atom_id res chain seq x y z
N MET A 1 22.62 -8.79 -6.87
CA MET A 1 21.46 -8.61 -5.96
C MET A 1 21.92 -9.08 -4.59
N PRO A 2 21.70 -8.31 -3.52
CA PRO A 2 22.12 -8.71 -2.18
C PRO A 2 21.34 -9.96 -1.76
N ASP A 3 22.05 -10.92 -1.14
CA ASP A 3 21.44 -12.08 -0.50
C ASP A 3 21.00 -11.72 0.93
N PHE A 4 20.10 -12.52 1.51
CA PHE A 4 19.74 -12.36 2.93
C PHE A 4 20.93 -12.65 3.86
N GLU A 5 21.27 -11.68 4.69
CA GLU A 5 22.34 -11.76 5.69
C GLU A 5 21.76 -11.92 7.09
N LEU A 6 21.66 -13.17 7.56
CA LEU A 6 21.26 -13.48 8.93
C LEU A 6 22.41 -13.18 9.91
N VAL A 7 22.19 -12.20 10.79
CA VAL A 7 23.08 -11.82 11.90
C VAL A 7 22.49 -12.33 13.21
N SER A 8 23.24 -13.17 13.93
CA SER A 8 22.83 -13.70 15.23
C SER A 8 24.04 -14.19 16.02
N ASN A 9 23.98 -14.06 17.35
CA ASN A 9 24.96 -14.66 18.27
C ASN A 9 24.61 -16.12 18.62
N TYR A 10 23.47 -16.61 18.13
CA TYR A 10 22.96 -17.96 18.40
C TYR A 10 23.15 -18.86 17.18
N GLN A 11 23.34 -20.16 17.43
CA GLN A 11 23.30 -21.19 16.39
C GLN A 11 22.03 -22.04 16.55
N PRO A 12 21.46 -22.57 15.45
CA PRO A 12 20.35 -23.51 15.53
C PRO A 12 20.65 -24.66 16.49
N SER A 13 19.72 -24.96 17.40
CA SER A 13 19.90 -25.98 18.44
C SER A 13 18.62 -26.80 18.65
N GLY A 14 18.73 -27.92 19.37
CA GLY A 14 17.61 -28.85 19.56
C GLY A 14 17.10 -29.38 18.21
N ASP A 15 15.79 -29.28 17.97
CA ASP A 15 15.15 -29.73 16.73
C ASP A 15 15.22 -28.70 15.59
N GLN A 16 15.70 -27.48 15.83
CA GLN A 16 15.75 -26.42 14.82
C GLN A 16 16.56 -26.82 13.57
N PRO A 17 17.77 -27.42 13.66
CA PRO A 17 18.53 -27.80 12.47
C PRO A 17 17.76 -28.75 11.54
N ARG A 18 17.01 -29.69 12.13
CA ARG A 18 16.18 -30.63 11.38
C ARG A 18 14.99 -29.93 10.73
N ALA A 19 14.28 -29.09 11.48
CA ALA A 19 13.14 -28.33 10.98
C ALA A 19 13.53 -27.40 9.83
N ILE A 20 14.64 -26.66 9.96
CA ILE A 20 15.19 -25.81 8.90
C ILE A 20 15.44 -26.64 7.64
N LYS A 21 16.18 -27.75 7.78
CA LYS A 21 16.52 -28.63 6.66
C LYS A 21 15.27 -29.15 5.94
N GLU A 22 14.30 -29.71 6.68
CA GLU A 22 13.09 -30.28 6.10
C GLU A 22 12.25 -29.22 5.34
N LEU A 23 12.09 -28.03 5.93
CA LEU A 23 11.37 -26.91 5.31
C LEU A 23 12.06 -26.40 4.05
N THR A 24 13.38 -26.16 4.12
CA THR A 24 14.18 -25.70 2.98
C THR A 24 14.17 -26.72 1.84
N GLU A 25 14.32 -28.01 2.15
CA GLU A 25 14.24 -29.08 1.14
C GLU A 25 12.85 -29.14 0.49
N GLY A 26 11.77 -28.98 1.27
CA GLY A 26 10.41 -28.90 0.73
C GLY A 26 10.20 -27.72 -0.22
N LEU A 27 10.73 -26.54 0.15
CA LEU A 27 10.66 -25.37 -0.71
C LEU A 27 11.42 -25.60 -2.04
N LYS A 28 12.62 -26.20 -1.97
CA LYS A 28 13.43 -26.54 -3.16
C LYS A 28 12.78 -27.61 -4.05
N ARG A 29 11.98 -28.51 -3.48
CA ARG A 29 11.17 -29.49 -4.24
C ARG A 29 9.92 -28.86 -4.88
N GLY A 30 9.54 -27.66 -4.48
CA GLY A 30 8.32 -26.99 -4.95
C GLY A 30 7.06 -27.35 -4.15
N ASP A 31 7.21 -27.81 -2.90
CA ASP A 31 6.08 -28.11 -2.03
C ASP A 31 5.30 -26.82 -1.72
N LYS A 32 4.07 -26.71 -2.23
CA LYS A 32 3.25 -25.49 -2.12
C LYS A 32 2.84 -25.15 -0.69
N HIS A 33 2.64 -26.16 0.15
CA HIS A 33 2.16 -26.00 1.52
C HIS A 33 3.00 -26.86 2.46
N GLN A 34 3.51 -26.22 3.51
CA GLN A 34 4.27 -26.86 4.57
C GLN A 34 3.81 -26.29 5.92
N VAL A 35 3.97 -27.08 6.99
CA VAL A 35 3.55 -26.69 8.34
C VAL A 35 4.68 -26.96 9.31
N LEU A 36 5.17 -25.90 9.95
CA LEU A 36 6.07 -26.01 11.09
C LEU A 36 5.24 -26.17 12.37
N LEU A 37 5.17 -27.39 12.90
CA LEU A 37 4.53 -27.67 14.19
C LEU A 37 5.51 -27.35 15.35
N GLY A 38 5.71 -26.06 15.62
CA GLY A 38 6.61 -25.59 16.68
C GLY A 38 5.88 -25.31 18.00
N VAL A 39 6.37 -25.87 19.10
CA VAL A 39 5.89 -25.53 20.46
C VAL A 39 6.22 -24.08 20.82
N THR A 40 5.46 -23.46 21.71
CA THR A 40 5.75 -22.10 22.20
C THR A 40 7.14 -22.05 22.85
N GLY A 41 7.91 -21.00 22.57
CA GLY A 41 9.27 -20.84 23.07
C GLY A 41 10.36 -21.63 22.34
N SER A 42 10.02 -22.41 21.30
CA SER A 42 11.01 -23.18 20.52
C SER A 42 11.89 -22.35 19.56
N GLY A 43 11.73 -21.02 19.53
CA GLY A 43 12.46 -20.15 18.60
C GLY A 43 11.97 -20.28 17.15
N LYS A 44 10.64 -20.29 16.94
CA LYS A 44 10.02 -20.38 15.61
C LYS A 44 10.50 -19.28 14.65
N THR A 45 10.59 -18.03 15.11
CA THR A 45 11.09 -16.92 14.30
C THR A 45 12.52 -17.19 13.82
N PHE A 46 13.41 -17.62 14.71
CA PHE A 46 14.80 -17.92 14.36
C PHE A 46 14.91 -19.09 13.35
N THR A 47 14.09 -20.12 13.51
CA THR A 47 13.95 -21.21 12.53
C THR A 47 13.55 -20.66 11.16
N MET A 48 12.52 -19.81 11.11
CA MET A 48 12.06 -19.22 9.86
C MET A 48 13.05 -18.22 9.26
N SER A 49 13.84 -17.50 10.06
CA SER A 49 14.94 -16.66 9.57
C SER A 49 15.98 -17.48 8.81
N HIS A 50 16.35 -18.66 9.31
CA HIS A 50 17.24 -19.56 8.58
C HIS A 50 16.61 -20.05 7.27
N VAL A 51 15.32 -20.41 7.28
CA VAL A 51 14.60 -20.82 6.06
C VAL A 51 14.57 -19.69 5.02
N ILE A 52 14.29 -18.45 5.43
CA ILE A 52 14.30 -17.27 4.54
C ILE A 52 15.68 -17.09 3.92
N LYS A 53 16.74 -17.14 4.73
CA LYS A 53 18.13 -17.05 4.26
C LYS A 53 18.47 -18.13 3.24
N GLU A 54 18.12 -19.38 3.52
CA GLU A 54 18.47 -20.52 2.66
C GLU A 54 17.65 -20.60 1.37
N TYR A 55 16.39 -20.17 1.42
CA TYR A 55 15.51 -20.14 0.25
C TYR A 55 15.74 -18.89 -0.61
N ASN A 56 16.15 -17.79 0.01
CA ASN A 56 16.57 -16.54 -0.62
C ASN A 56 15.52 -15.98 -1.61
N ARG A 57 14.32 -15.71 -1.11
CA ARG A 57 13.22 -15.11 -1.85
C ARG A 57 12.53 -14.01 -1.05
N PRO A 58 11.98 -12.97 -1.71
CA PRO A 58 11.12 -12.00 -1.04
C PRO A 58 10.06 -12.72 -0.23
N THR A 59 9.89 -12.30 1.02
CA THR A 59 9.06 -13.03 1.97
C THR A 59 7.96 -12.13 2.53
N LEU A 60 6.71 -12.57 2.42
CA LEU A 60 5.57 -11.98 3.11
C LEU A 60 5.26 -12.79 4.36
N ILE A 61 5.18 -12.13 5.51
CA ILE A 61 4.82 -12.75 6.79
C ILE A 61 3.51 -12.14 7.25
N ILE A 62 2.48 -12.95 7.46
CA ILE A 62 1.17 -12.46 7.92
C ILE A 62 0.94 -12.88 9.36
N SER A 63 0.63 -11.91 10.22
CA SER A 63 0.18 -12.14 11.60
C SER A 63 -1.23 -11.56 11.83
N HIS A 64 -2.01 -12.21 12.68
CA HIS A 64 -3.43 -11.87 12.88
C HIS A 64 -3.68 -10.61 13.70
N ASN A 65 -2.66 -10.07 14.39
CA ASN A 65 -2.80 -8.87 15.21
C ASN A 65 -1.58 -7.95 15.11
N LYS A 66 -1.80 -6.65 15.40
CA LYS A 66 -0.77 -5.60 15.27
C LYS A 66 0.40 -5.81 16.23
N THR A 67 0.16 -6.34 17.44
CA THR A 67 1.18 -6.54 18.47
C THR A 67 2.18 -7.62 18.07
N LEU A 68 1.71 -8.80 17.68
CA LEU A 68 2.56 -9.88 17.19
C LEU A 68 3.29 -9.48 15.90
N ALA A 69 2.60 -8.78 14.98
CA ALA A 69 3.24 -8.25 13.78
C ALA A 69 4.41 -7.30 14.14
N ALA A 70 4.23 -6.41 15.11
CA ALA A 70 5.30 -5.50 15.54
C ALA A 70 6.46 -6.25 16.22
N GLN A 71 6.18 -7.29 17.01
CA GLN A 71 7.19 -8.15 17.61
C GLN A 71 8.02 -8.87 16.54
N LEU A 72 7.35 -9.53 15.60
CA LEU A 72 7.99 -10.21 14.47
C LEU A 72 8.83 -9.22 13.65
N TYR A 73 8.31 -8.04 13.34
CA TYR A 73 9.05 -6.99 12.64
C TYR A 73 10.34 -6.61 13.39
N SER A 74 10.26 -6.40 14.69
CA SER A 74 11.43 -6.10 15.54
C SER A 74 12.45 -7.25 15.55
N GLU A 75 11.99 -8.50 15.64
CA GLU A 75 12.84 -9.69 15.62
C GLU A 75 13.53 -9.85 14.26
N PHE A 76 12.79 -9.81 13.16
CA PHE A 76 13.34 -9.91 11.81
C PHE A 76 14.31 -8.77 11.51
N LYS A 77 14.01 -7.54 11.94
CA LYS A 77 14.91 -6.40 11.76
C LYS A 77 16.23 -6.55 12.53
N SER A 78 16.19 -7.20 13.70
CA SER A 78 17.40 -7.55 14.45
C SER A 78 18.18 -8.68 13.78
N PHE A 79 17.50 -9.65 13.18
CA PHE A 79 18.13 -10.77 12.46
C PHE A 79 18.68 -10.40 11.09
N PHE A 80 18.09 -9.42 10.40
CA PHE A 80 18.47 -9.00 9.05
C PHE A 80 18.71 -7.48 8.99
N PRO A 81 19.68 -6.94 9.75
CA PRO A 81 19.91 -5.50 9.84
C PRO A 81 20.37 -4.86 8.51
N ASN A 82 20.91 -5.68 7.59
CA ASN A 82 21.46 -5.25 6.31
C ASN A 82 20.51 -5.50 5.13
N ASN A 83 19.31 -6.03 5.37
CA ASN A 83 18.30 -6.30 4.34
C ASN A 83 17.04 -5.45 4.55
N ALA A 84 16.15 -5.43 3.56
CA ALA A 84 14.91 -4.66 3.62
C ALA A 84 13.84 -5.40 4.45
N VAL A 85 13.88 -5.20 5.77
CA VAL A 85 12.80 -5.63 6.67
C VAL A 85 11.80 -4.50 6.83
N GLU A 86 10.58 -4.71 6.36
CA GLU A 86 9.55 -3.69 6.20
C GLU A 86 8.24 -4.09 6.90
N PHE A 87 7.38 -3.10 7.17
CA PHE A 87 6.18 -3.26 7.99
C PHE A 87 4.92 -2.78 7.29
N PHE A 88 3.90 -3.64 7.18
CA PHE A 88 2.68 -3.36 6.42
C PHE A 88 1.41 -3.73 7.20
N ILE A 89 0.96 -2.82 8.05
CA ILE A 89 -0.31 -2.95 8.79
C ILE A 89 -1.29 -1.84 8.41
N SER A 90 -2.50 -1.89 8.95
CA SER A 90 -3.44 -0.76 8.80
C SER A 90 -2.84 0.50 9.42
N TYR A 91 -2.69 1.53 8.57
CA TYR A 91 -2.34 2.90 8.89
C TYR A 91 -3.44 3.70 9.58
N TYR A 92 -4.59 3.10 9.88
CA TYR A 92 -5.60 3.75 10.72
C TYR A 92 -5.33 3.48 12.20
N ASP A 93 -5.23 4.55 12.98
CA ASP A 93 -5.27 4.50 14.45
C ASP A 93 -6.71 4.28 14.92
N TYR A 94 -7.65 5.00 14.31
CA TYR A 94 -9.09 4.82 14.45
C TYR A 94 -9.73 4.65 13.06
N TYR A 95 -10.68 3.74 12.96
CA TYR A 95 -11.44 3.52 11.74
C TYR A 95 -12.87 3.07 12.06
N GLN A 96 -13.83 3.92 11.73
CA GLN A 96 -15.24 3.61 11.66
C GLN A 96 -15.66 3.48 10.19
N PRO A 97 -16.12 2.31 9.77
CA PRO A 97 -16.60 2.16 8.42
C PRO A 97 -17.98 2.79 8.23
N GLU A 98 -18.25 3.16 6.98
CA GLU A 98 -19.60 3.43 6.54
C GLU A 98 -20.49 2.19 6.70
N ALA A 99 -21.67 2.36 7.32
CA ALA A 99 -22.63 1.28 7.51
C ALA A 99 -24.06 1.81 7.62
N TYR A 100 -25.04 0.94 7.40
CA TYR A 100 -26.45 1.24 7.62
C TYR A 100 -27.09 0.16 8.50
N VAL A 101 -27.68 0.57 9.63
CA VAL A 101 -28.32 -0.32 10.60
C VAL A 101 -29.82 -0.28 10.38
N VAL A 102 -30.31 -1.19 9.54
CA VAL A 102 -31.72 -1.29 9.10
C VAL A 102 -32.71 -1.20 10.26
N LYS A 103 -32.49 -1.95 11.34
CA LYS A 103 -33.41 -2.01 12.50
C LYS A 103 -33.66 -0.66 13.19
N ARG A 104 -32.75 0.30 13.01
CA ARG A 104 -32.80 1.62 13.66
C ARG A 104 -32.91 2.77 12.67
N ASP A 105 -32.98 2.47 11.37
CA ASP A 105 -32.85 3.47 10.29
C ASP A 105 -31.66 4.43 10.53
N LEU A 106 -30.52 3.86 10.95
CA LEU A 106 -29.34 4.62 11.34
C LEU A 106 -28.24 4.45 10.30
N TYR A 107 -27.95 5.54 9.59
CA TYR A 107 -26.77 5.66 8.76
C TYR A 107 -25.56 6.09 9.61
N ILE A 108 -24.46 5.36 9.48
CA ILE A 108 -23.21 5.60 10.17
C ILE A 108 -22.21 6.10 9.15
N GLU A 109 -21.75 7.33 9.34
CA GLU A 109 -20.71 7.93 8.51
C GLU A 109 -19.35 7.29 8.73
N LYS A 110 -18.56 7.27 7.66
CA LYS A 110 -17.16 6.88 7.71
C LYS A 110 -16.38 7.93 8.47
N ASP A 111 -15.59 7.51 9.45
CA ASP A 111 -14.67 8.37 10.20
C ASP A 111 -13.37 7.63 10.45
N PHE A 112 -12.23 8.32 10.43
CA PHE A 112 -10.93 7.69 10.60
C PHE A 112 -9.84 8.68 10.97
N SER A 113 -8.80 8.17 11.63
CA SER A 113 -7.54 8.89 11.83
C SER A 113 -6.38 8.08 11.25
N VAL A 114 -5.49 8.76 10.54
CA VAL A 114 -4.32 8.16 9.90
C VAL A 114 -3.10 8.32 10.81
N ASN A 115 -2.33 7.24 10.92
CA ASN A 115 -1.01 7.21 11.51
C ASN A 115 0.04 7.39 10.42
N GLU A 116 0.67 8.57 10.41
CA GLU A 116 1.65 8.97 9.40
C GLU A 116 2.91 8.07 9.39
N GLU A 117 3.32 7.55 10.55
CA GLU A 117 4.46 6.63 10.64
C GLU A 117 4.17 5.31 9.93
N ILE A 118 2.97 4.75 10.16
CA ILE A 118 2.57 3.49 9.52
C ILE A 118 2.35 3.69 8.02
N ASP A 119 1.79 4.83 7.59
CA ASP A 119 1.66 5.15 6.17
C ASP A 119 3.03 5.19 5.47
N ARG A 120 4.03 5.84 6.10
CA ARG A 120 5.42 5.83 5.63
C ARG A 120 5.96 4.41 5.50
N LEU A 121 5.84 3.60 6.55
CA LEU A 121 6.36 2.22 6.54
C LEU A 121 5.70 1.37 5.45
N ARG A 122 4.40 1.56 5.20
CA ARG A 122 3.72 0.91 4.07
C ARG A 122 4.36 1.32 2.74
N LEU A 123 4.50 2.63 2.51
CA LEU A 123 5.10 3.14 1.26
C LEU A 123 6.52 2.60 1.09
N LYS A 124 7.32 2.54 2.16
CA LYS A 124 8.65 1.94 2.13
C LYS A 124 8.60 0.47 1.70
N ALA A 125 7.67 -0.31 2.25
CA ALA A 125 7.50 -1.72 1.92
C ALA A 125 7.20 -1.97 0.44
N THR A 126 6.33 -1.15 -0.16
CA THR A 126 5.95 -1.29 -1.58
C THR A 126 7.01 -0.75 -2.52
N THR A 127 7.67 0.36 -2.16
CA THR A 127 8.83 0.88 -2.89
C THR A 127 9.95 -0.15 -2.94
N ALA A 128 10.28 -0.82 -1.83
CA ALA A 128 11.32 -1.86 -1.80
C ALA A 128 11.05 -3.01 -2.78
N LEU A 129 9.78 -3.41 -2.96
CA LEU A 129 9.40 -4.42 -3.95
C LEU A 129 9.52 -3.90 -5.39
N ILE A 130 9.10 -2.65 -5.64
CA ILE A 130 9.14 -2.03 -6.97
C ILE A 130 10.58 -1.74 -7.42
N GLU A 131 11.48 -1.45 -6.49
CA GLU A 131 12.93 -1.36 -6.75
C GLU A 131 13.52 -2.67 -7.28
N GLY A 132 12.78 -3.79 -7.21
CA GLY A 132 13.25 -5.10 -7.64
C GLY A 132 14.24 -5.72 -6.67
N ARG A 133 14.21 -5.31 -5.39
CA ARG A 133 15.00 -5.95 -4.34
C ARG A 133 14.49 -7.37 -4.12
N ASN A 134 15.42 -8.32 -4.03
CA ASN A 134 15.12 -9.72 -3.73
C ASN A 134 15.26 -10.06 -2.24
N ASP A 135 15.87 -9.17 -1.46
CA ASP A 135 16.14 -9.32 -0.03
C ASP A 135 15.11 -8.59 0.84
N VAL A 136 13.82 -8.70 0.49
CA VAL A 136 12.72 -8.03 1.17
C VAL A 136 11.95 -8.99 2.06
N ILE A 137 11.78 -8.64 3.34
CA ILE A 137 10.85 -9.28 4.27
C ILE A 137 9.79 -8.27 4.65
N ILE A 138 8.53 -8.53 4.33
CA ILE A 138 7.42 -7.68 4.77
C ILE A 138 6.64 -8.40 5.86
N VAL A 139 6.61 -7.83 7.06
CA VAL A 139 5.72 -8.28 8.13
C VAL A 139 4.42 -7.50 8.06
N ALA A 140 3.32 -8.20 7.85
CA ALA A 140 2.02 -7.62 7.56
C ALA A 140 0.91 -8.14 8.47
N SER A 141 -0.14 -7.33 8.62
CA SER A 141 -1.44 -7.83 9.07
C SER A 141 -2.31 -8.24 7.87
N VAL A 142 -3.57 -8.60 8.11
CA VAL A 142 -4.57 -8.76 7.02
C VAL A 142 -4.75 -7.50 6.17
N SER A 143 -4.13 -6.37 6.50
CA SER A 143 -4.08 -5.23 5.57
C SER A 143 -3.45 -5.57 4.22
N CYS A 144 -2.60 -6.60 4.13
CA CYS A 144 -1.97 -7.03 2.88
C CYS A 144 -2.97 -7.54 1.82
N ILE A 145 -4.18 -7.95 2.21
CA ILE A 145 -5.23 -8.40 1.29
C ILE A 145 -6.21 -7.28 0.89
N TYR A 146 -6.03 -6.06 1.40
CA TYR A 146 -6.87 -4.91 1.06
C TYR A 146 -6.31 -4.12 -0.12
N GLY A 147 -7.21 -3.41 -0.80
CA GLY A 147 -6.92 -2.60 -1.97
C GLY A 147 -5.82 -1.56 -1.74
N ILE A 148 -4.82 -1.54 -2.62
CA ILE A 148 -3.86 -0.45 -2.83
C ILE A 148 -3.82 -0.13 -4.34
N GLY A 149 -3.04 0.88 -4.73
CA GLY A 149 -2.88 1.24 -6.14
C GLY A 149 -2.33 0.08 -6.98
N ALA A 150 -2.56 0.12 -8.30
CA ALA A 150 -1.96 -0.87 -9.18
C ALA A 150 -0.43 -0.70 -9.21
N PRO A 151 0.36 -1.79 -9.11
CA PRO A 151 1.83 -1.70 -9.11
C PRO A 151 2.34 -1.04 -10.39
N ASP A 152 1.75 -1.37 -11.54
CA ASP A 152 2.12 -0.78 -12.83
C ASP A 152 1.78 0.71 -12.93
N ASP A 153 0.66 1.16 -12.34
CA ASP A 153 0.32 2.59 -12.31
C ASP A 153 1.28 3.36 -11.41
N TYR A 154 1.58 2.81 -10.23
CA TYR A 154 2.53 3.40 -9.30
C TYR A 154 3.93 3.48 -9.91
N ALA A 155 4.38 2.41 -10.60
CA ALA A 155 5.67 2.38 -11.27
C ALA A 155 5.76 3.38 -12.44
N ARG A 156 4.69 3.55 -13.22
CA ARG A 156 4.63 4.53 -14.33
C ARG A 156 4.78 5.98 -13.88
N GLN A 157 4.52 6.26 -12.61
CA GLN A 157 4.55 7.60 -12.04
C GLN A 157 5.88 7.93 -11.34
N ILE A 158 6.84 7.00 -11.34
CA ILE A 158 8.16 7.25 -10.76
C ILE A 158 8.85 8.34 -11.58
N LEU A 159 9.28 9.39 -10.88
CA LEU A 159 10.07 10.46 -11.46
C LEU A 159 11.56 10.10 -11.35
N PHE A 160 12.15 9.69 -12.47
CA PHE A 160 13.59 9.46 -12.55
C PHE A 160 14.33 10.76 -12.83
N LEU A 161 15.24 11.11 -11.93
CA LEU A 161 16.15 12.25 -12.06
C LEU A 161 17.56 11.76 -12.32
N SER A 162 18.28 12.43 -13.22
CA SER A 162 19.68 12.10 -13.51
C SER A 162 20.51 13.36 -13.69
N LYS A 163 21.78 13.29 -13.30
CA LYS A 163 22.75 14.35 -13.57
C LYS A 163 22.86 14.57 -15.08
N GLY A 164 22.91 15.83 -15.51
CA GLY A 164 22.90 16.24 -16.91
C GLY A 164 21.53 16.21 -17.60
N GLN A 165 20.46 15.85 -16.88
CA GLN A 165 19.11 15.89 -17.43
C GLN A 165 18.67 17.35 -17.65
N VAL A 166 18.23 17.65 -18.88
CA VAL A 166 17.63 18.95 -19.21
C VAL A 166 16.15 18.94 -18.84
N ILE A 167 15.80 19.67 -17.78
CA ILE A 167 14.45 19.86 -17.29
C ILE A 167 14.30 21.25 -16.66
N GLU A 168 13.32 22.01 -17.13
CA GLU A 168 12.99 23.28 -16.48
C GLU A 168 12.61 23.06 -15.01
N ARG A 169 13.19 23.85 -14.10
CA ARG A 169 12.88 23.75 -12.66
C ARG A 169 11.38 23.79 -12.38
N LYS A 170 10.64 24.70 -13.04
CA LYS A 170 9.18 24.81 -12.90
C LYS A 170 8.43 23.54 -13.33
N LYS A 171 8.96 22.80 -14.30
CA LYS A 171 8.40 21.52 -14.74
C LYS A 171 8.66 20.44 -13.69
N LEU A 172 9.86 20.38 -13.10
CA LEU A 172 10.14 19.48 -11.97
C LEU A 172 9.15 19.70 -10.81
N LEU A 173 8.92 20.95 -10.41
CA LEU A 173 7.99 21.25 -9.30
C LEU A 173 6.55 20.79 -9.61
N ARG A 174 6.08 20.94 -10.86
CA ARG A 174 4.77 20.42 -11.27
C ARG A 174 4.72 18.91 -11.23
N ASN A 175 5.75 18.23 -11.76
CA ASN A 175 5.84 16.78 -11.73
C ASN A 175 5.78 16.24 -10.29
N LEU A 176 6.46 16.90 -9.34
CA LEU A 176 6.41 16.55 -7.90
C LEU A 176 4.99 16.68 -7.33
N ILE A 177 4.27 17.75 -7.69
CA ILE A 177 2.88 17.96 -7.29
C ILE A 177 1.96 16.88 -7.89
N ASP A 178 2.19 16.51 -9.16
CA ASP A 178 1.41 15.48 -9.86
C ASP A 178 1.55 14.09 -9.19
N ILE A 179 2.66 13.85 -8.49
CA ILE A 179 2.91 12.64 -7.69
C ILE A 179 2.69 12.87 -6.18
N TYR A 180 1.84 13.85 -5.84
CA TYR A 180 1.30 14.16 -4.50
C TYR A 180 2.30 14.71 -3.47
N PHE A 181 3.43 15.27 -3.89
CA PHE A 181 4.26 16.02 -2.96
C PHE A 181 3.71 17.41 -2.73
N THR A 182 3.87 17.91 -1.51
CA THR A 182 3.45 19.26 -1.13
C THR A 182 4.63 20.20 -1.08
N ARG A 183 4.51 21.40 -1.66
CA ARG A 183 5.54 22.41 -1.48
C ARG A 183 5.44 23.00 -0.07
N ASN A 184 6.51 22.91 0.71
CA ASN A 184 6.59 23.52 2.02
C ASN A 184 8.01 24.05 2.31
N ASP A 185 8.19 25.36 2.17
CA ASP A 185 9.50 26.00 2.36
C ASP A 185 9.85 26.22 3.86
N ALA A 186 8.85 26.16 4.74
CA ALA A 186 8.97 26.42 6.18
C ALA A 186 9.15 25.14 7.00
N ASP A 187 8.33 24.13 6.75
CA ASP A 187 8.34 22.85 7.45
C ASP A 187 8.69 21.72 6.49
N PHE A 188 9.94 21.27 6.54
CA PHE A 188 10.52 20.30 5.61
C PHE A 188 10.39 18.88 6.18
N THR A 189 9.28 18.22 5.84
CA THR A 189 8.90 16.88 6.33
C THR A 189 8.70 15.90 5.18
N ARG A 190 8.49 14.60 5.46
CA ARG A 190 8.29 13.57 4.44
C ARG A 190 7.18 13.95 3.45
N GLY A 191 7.38 13.62 2.18
CA GLY A 191 6.38 13.93 1.14
C GLY A 191 6.27 15.41 0.81
N THR A 192 7.24 16.22 1.25
CA THR A 192 7.33 17.64 0.90
C THR A 192 8.57 17.95 0.06
N PHE A 193 8.52 19.06 -0.64
CA PHE A 193 9.68 19.66 -1.28
C PHE A 193 9.76 21.15 -1.00
N ARG A 194 10.97 21.70 -1.06
CA ARG A 194 11.24 23.14 -0.97
C ARG A 194 12.16 23.58 -2.10
N ALA A 195 12.11 24.86 -2.44
CA ALA A 195 12.88 25.40 -3.55
C ALA A 195 13.51 26.74 -3.18
N ARG A 196 14.86 26.79 -3.13
CA ARG A 196 15.64 27.96 -2.73
C ARG A 196 16.68 28.27 -3.79
N GLY A 197 16.49 29.36 -4.53
CA GLY A 197 17.32 29.68 -5.69
C GLY A 197 17.31 28.53 -6.71
N ASP A 198 18.48 28.05 -7.07
CA ASP A 198 18.69 26.99 -8.06
C ASP A 198 18.71 25.58 -7.42
N VAL A 199 18.33 25.47 -6.15
CA VAL A 199 18.28 24.20 -5.43
C VAL A 199 16.83 23.80 -5.14
N VAL A 200 16.49 22.56 -5.45
CA VAL A 200 15.25 21.90 -5.04
C VAL A 200 15.61 20.75 -4.12
N GLU A 201 14.98 20.69 -2.94
CA GLU A 201 15.17 19.59 -2.00
C GLU A 201 13.84 18.88 -1.78
N VAL A 202 13.87 17.56 -1.77
CA VAL A 202 12.68 16.69 -1.67
C VAL A 202 12.94 15.66 -0.59
N ILE A 203 12.04 15.52 0.40
CA ILE A 203 12.06 14.37 1.31
C ILE A 203 11.11 13.32 0.75
N PRO A 204 11.61 12.16 0.27
CA PRO A 204 10.74 11.08 -0.20
C PRO A 204 9.69 10.70 0.86
N ALA A 205 8.48 10.37 0.43
CA ALA A 205 7.38 10.09 1.36
C ALA A 205 7.63 8.87 2.26
N TYR A 206 8.56 7.99 1.92
CA TYR A 206 8.95 6.82 2.71
C TYR A 206 10.18 7.05 3.62
N GLN A 207 10.78 8.25 3.61
CA GLN A 207 11.97 8.58 4.39
C GLN A 207 11.71 9.67 5.45
N TYR A 208 12.57 9.69 6.47
CA TYR A 208 12.67 10.80 7.43
C TYR A 208 14.05 11.40 7.48
N GLU A 209 15.08 10.57 7.42
CA GLU A 209 16.47 10.97 7.71
C GLU A 209 17.15 11.54 6.47
N GLU A 210 16.75 11.08 5.28
CA GLU A 210 17.40 11.44 4.03
C GLU A 210 16.48 12.28 3.14
N ALA A 211 17.07 13.27 2.49
CA ALA A 211 16.44 14.05 1.44
C ALA A 211 17.29 14.02 0.17
N VAL A 212 16.64 14.28 -0.97
CA VAL A 212 17.30 14.43 -2.26
C VAL A 212 17.49 15.91 -2.53
N ARG A 213 18.74 16.35 -2.69
CA ARG A 213 19.10 17.70 -3.15
C ARG A 213 19.38 17.67 -4.65
N ILE A 214 18.73 18.57 -5.37
CA ILE A 214 18.78 18.71 -6.83
C ILE A 214 19.26 20.12 -7.12
N GLU A 215 20.48 20.25 -7.62
CA GLU A 215 21.10 21.54 -7.94
C GLU A 215 21.07 21.76 -9.45
N PHE A 216 20.60 22.95 -9.86
CA PHE A 216 20.41 23.32 -11.25
C PHE A 216 21.48 24.30 -11.73
N TRP A 217 21.86 24.15 -13.00
CA TRP A 217 22.53 25.19 -13.78
C TRP A 217 21.65 25.56 -14.97
N GLY A 218 20.88 26.64 -14.85
CA GLY A 218 19.82 26.97 -15.81
C GLY A 218 18.71 25.91 -15.80
N ASP A 219 18.53 25.21 -16.92
CA ASP A 219 17.54 24.13 -17.08
C ASP A 219 18.18 22.73 -17.07
N GLU A 220 19.42 22.59 -16.58
CA GLU A 220 20.12 21.31 -16.47
C GLU A 220 20.34 20.96 -15.00
N ILE A 221 20.14 19.68 -14.64
CA ILE A 221 20.51 19.17 -13.32
C ILE A 221 22.03 19.01 -13.27
N GLU A 222 22.73 19.92 -12.58
CA GLU A 222 24.18 19.90 -12.44
C GLU A 222 24.63 18.85 -11.42
N ARG A 223 23.87 18.69 -10.33
CA ARG A 223 24.23 17.79 -9.23
C ARG A 223 23.00 17.18 -8.56
N LEU A 224 23.15 15.91 -8.18
CA LEU A 224 22.22 15.19 -7.31
C LEU A 224 22.99 14.69 -6.09
N SER A 225 22.45 14.94 -4.91
CA SER A 225 23.03 14.50 -3.64
C SER A 225 21.97 13.96 -2.71
N ILE A 226 22.32 12.94 -1.94
CA ILE A 226 21.57 12.54 -0.76
C ILE A 226 22.12 13.33 0.43
N ILE A 227 21.22 13.98 1.16
CA ILE A 227 21.54 14.85 2.30
C ILE A 227 20.81 14.37 3.55
N ASP A 228 21.37 14.68 4.71
CA ASP A 228 20.63 14.58 5.97
C ASP A 228 19.50 15.62 5.96
N SER A 229 18.27 15.18 6.20
CA SER A 229 17.06 16.02 6.10
C SER A 229 16.99 17.11 7.18
N ILE A 230 17.70 16.93 8.30
CA ILE A 230 17.70 17.82 9.46
C ILE A 230 18.87 18.80 9.36
N THR A 231 20.10 18.30 9.19
CA THR A 231 21.31 19.15 9.17
C THR A 231 21.53 19.78 7.79
N GLY A 232 21.09 19.11 6.73
CA GLY A 232 21.35 19.51 5.34
C GLY A 232 22.75 19.14 4.84
N ASP A 233 23.51 18.39 5.62
CA ASP A 233 24.85 17.92 5.24
C ASP A 233 24.76 16.89 4.11
N VAL A 234 25.69 16.97 3.17
CA VAL A 234 25.77 15.99 2.08
C VAL A 234 26.30 14.67 2.62
N ILE A 235 25.51 13.60 2.49
CA ILE A 235 25.91 12.25 2.83
C ILE A 235 26.76 11.68 1.69
N HIS A 236 26.22 11.70 0.47
CA HIS A 236 26.93 11.30 -0.75
C HIS A 236 26.27 11.87 -2.01
N GLU A 237 27.03 11.94 -3.12
CA GLU A 237 26.51 12.31 -4.44
C GLU A 237 26.04 11.07 -5.21
N VAL A 238 25.03 11.24 -6.07
CA VAL A 238 24.47 10.16 -6.90
C VAL A 238 24.34 10.62 -8.35
N GLU A 239 24.48 9.69 -9.30
CA GLU A 239 24.29 10.00 -10.73
C GLU A 239 22.80 10.06 -11.12
N SER A 240 21.97 9.30 -10.42
CA SER A 240 20.53 9.25 -10.65
C SER A 240 19.77 8.88 -9.39
N VAL A 241 18.52 9.33 -9.28
CA VAL A 241 17.64 9.01 -8.15
C VAL A 241 16.18 8.89 -8.61
N PRO A 242 15.47 7.81 -8.26
CA PRO A 242 14.02 7.73 -8.44
C PRO A 242 13.29 8.45 -7.30
N ILE A 243 12.26 9.24 -7.64
CA ILE A 243 11.29 9.79 -6.69
C ILE A 243 9.96 9.07 -6.90
N TYR A 244 9.55 8.30 -5.91
CA TYR A 244 8.30 7.54 -5.93
C TYR A 244 7.10 8.41 -5.50
N PRO A 245 5.88 8.12 -5.98
CA PRO A 245 4.69 8.85 -5.57
C PRO A 245 4.48 8.86 -4.06
N ALA A 246 4.01 9.99 -3.53
CA ALA A 246 3.78 10.14 -2.09
C ALA A 246 2.53 9.39 -1.59
N LYS A 247 1.70 8.85 -2.50
CA LYS A 247 0.47 8.12 -2.22
C LYS A 247 0.29 6.96 -3.19
N TYR A 248 -0.42 5.92 -2.75
CA TYR A 248 -0.75 4.75 -3.57
C TYR A 248 -1.72 5.04 -4.71
N PHE A 249 -2.73 5.85 -4.43
CA PHE A 249 -3.82 6.12 -5.36
C PHE A 249 -3.58 7.46 -6.01
N VAL A 250 -2.97 7.43 -7.18
CA VAL A 250 -2.76 8.60 -8.02
C VAL A 250 -3.65 8.43 -9.24
N THR A 251 -4.86 9.01 -9.15
CA THR A 251 -5.81 8.95 -10.26
C THR A 251 -5.59 10.17 -11.16
N THR A 252 -5.32 9.93 -12.43
CA THR A 252 -5.17 10.99 -13.44
C THR A 252 -6.53 11.60 -13.77
N LYS A 253 -6.54 12.85 -14.25
CA LYS A 253 -7.78 13.51 -14.72
C LYS A 253 -8.50 12.70 -15.79
N ASP A 254 -7.75 12.05 -16.69
CA ASP A 254 -8.31 11.22 -17.75
C ASP A 254 -8.97 9.95 -17.19
N GLN A 255 -8.40 9.33 -16.15
CA GLN A 255 -9.04 8.23 -15.44
C GLN A 255 -10.34 8.68 -14.78
N VAL A 256 -10.34 9.81 -14.07
CA VAL A 256 -11.55 10.36 -13.43
C VAL A 256 -12.65 10.62 -14.46
N ASN A 257 -12.33 11.27 -15.58
CA ASN A 257 -13.30 11.57 -16.64
C ASN A 257 -13.92 10.30 -17.24
N ARG A 258 -13.12 9.27 -17.50
CA ARG A 258 -13.63 7.97 -17.98
C ARG A 258 -14.50 7.28 -16.93
N ALA A 259 -14.09 7.30 -15.66
CA ALA A 259 -14.83 6.70 -14.57
C ALA A 259 -16.20 7.38 -14.37
N ILE A 260 -16.29 8.70 -14.49
CA ILE A 260 -17.55 9.43 -14.38
C ILE A 260 -18.58 8.90 -15.39
N ILE A 261 -18.17 8.66 -16.64
CA ILE A 261 -19.06 8.13 -17.68
C ILE A 261 -19.62 6.75 -17.29
N SER A 262 -18.77 5.84 -16.83
CA SER A 262 -19.20 4.49 -16.44
C SER A 262 -20.01 4.48 -15.14
N ILE A 263 -19.76 5.42 -14.22
CA ILE A 263 -20.56 5.61 -13.00
C ILE A 263 -21.96 6.12 -13.35
N GLU A 264 -22.07 7.10 -14.27
CA GLU A 264 -23.37 7.62 -14.74
C GLU A 264 -24.20 6.54 -15.44
N GLU A 265 -23.55 5.65 -16.20
CA GLU A 265 -24.19 4.51 -16.85
C GLU A 265 -24.74 3.51 -15.82
N GLU A 266 -23.91 3.06 -14.87
CA GLU A 266 -24.35 2.14 -13.80
C GLU A 266 -25.45 2.77 -12.93
N LEU A 267 -25.35 4.06 -12.63
CA LEU A 267 -26.39 4.79 -11.90
C LEU A 267 -27.73 4.72 -12.65
N ARG A 268 -27.72 5.00 -13.95
CA ARG A 268 -28.95 4.96 -14.77
C ARG A 268 -29.59 3.58 -14.76
N GLU A 269 -28.81 2.52 -14.90
CA GLU A 269 -29.31 1.14 -14.84
C GLU A 269 -29.86 0.79 -13.46
N ARG A 270 -29.12 1.15 -12.40
CA ARG A 270 -29.52 0.87 -11.02
C ARG A 270 -30.79 1.61 -10.62
N LEU A 271 -30.96 2.85 -11.05
CA LEU A 271 -32.19 3.61 -10.82
C LEU A 271 -33.39 2.96 -11.50
N LYS A 272 -33.26 2.55 -12.78
CA LYS A 272 -34.33 1.81 -13.47
C LYS A 272 -34.74 0.55 -12.71
N TYR A 273 -33.76 -0.21 -12.21
CA TYR A 273 -34.00 -1.39 -11.37
C TYR A 273 -34.78 -1.01 -10.09
N LEU A 274 -34.30 -0.04 -9.30
CA LEU A 274 -34.95 0.34 -8.04
C LEU A 274 -36.39 0.85 -8.26
N TRP A 275 -36.62 1.65 -9.29
CA TRP A 275 -37.96 2.11 -9.67
C TRP A 275 -38.89 0.93 -10.05
N SER A 276 -38.39 -0.06 -10.81
CA SER A 276 -39.18 -1.25 -11.16
C SER A 276 -39.54 -2.14 -9.95
N GLN A 277 -38.81 -1.98 -8.84
CA GLN A 277 -39.04 -2.68 -7.58
C GLN A 277 -39.79 -1.81 -6.56
N GLU A 278 -40.31 -0.66 -6.98
CA GLU A 278 -41.00 0.33 -6.12
C GLU A 278 -40.14 0.86 -4.95
N LYS A 279 -38.81 0.76 -5.06
CA LYS A 279 -37.83 1.25 -4.09
C LYS A 279 -37.48 2.72 -4.33
N TYR A 280 -38.49 3.59 -4.23
CA TYR A 280 -38.37 5.00 -4.61
C TYR A 280 -37.44 5.80 -3.69
N VAL A 281 -37.45 5.52 -2.40
CA VAL A 281 -36.60 6.22 -1.41
C VAL A 281 -35.13 5.87 -1.63
N GLU A 282 -34.82 4.60 -1.87
CA GLU A 282 -33.49 4.12 -2.19
C GLU A 282 -33.00 4.71 -3.52
N ALA A 283 -33.87 4.80 -4.52
CA ALA A 283 -33.53 5.40 -5.81
C ALA A 283 -33.18 6.89 -5.65
N GLN A 284 -34.01 7.65 -4.93
CA GLN A 284 -33.75 9.07 -4.67
C GLN A 284 -32.45 9.28 -3.89
N ARG A 285 -32.22 8.48 -2.84
CA ARG A 285 -31.00 8.52 -2.02
C ARG A 285 -29.75 8.25 -2.88
N LEU A 286 -29.80 7.21 -3.70
CA LEU A 286 -28.69 6.82 -4.57
C LEU A 286 -28.39 7.91 -5.59
N GLU A 287 -29.44 8.44 -6.24
CA GLU A 287 -29.28 9.49 -7.24
C GLU A 287 -28.65 10.76 -6.67
N GLN A 288 -29.18 11.27 -5.55
CA GLN A 288 -28.65 12.48 -4.91
C GLN A 288 -27.18 12.32 -4.55
N ARG A 289 -26.84 11.20 -3.91
CA ARG A 289 -25.49 10.97 -3.43
C ARG A 289 -24.49 10.75 -4.55
N THR A 290 -24.82 9.92 -5.54
CA THR A 290 -23.91 9.64 -6.65
C THR A 290 -23.72 10.87 -7.53
N LYS A 291 -24.75 11.68 -7.77
CA LYS A 291 -24.59 12.95 -8.51
C LYS A 291 -23.70 13.95 -7.77
N PHE A 292 -23.88 14.09 -6.45
CA PHE A 292 -23.00 14.93 -5.63
C PHE A 292 -21.54 14.44 -5.70
N ASP A 293 -21.31 13.14 -5.55
CA ASP A 293 -19.96 12.56 -5.68
C ASP A 293 -19.37 12.83 -7.08
N ILE A 294 -20.16 12.72 -8.16
CA ILE A 294 -19.74 13.03 -9.53
C ILE A 294 -19.36 14.51 -9.69
N GLU A 295 -20.16 15.43 -9.16
CA GLU A 295 -19.85 16.87 -9.19
C GLU A 295 -18.54 17.16 -8.47
N MET A 296 -18.34 16.58 -7.28
CA MET A 296 -17.09 16.70 -6.53
C MET A 296 -15.89 16.14 -7.30
N MET A 297 -16.04 14.97 -7.95
CA MET A 297 -15.01 14.40 -8.80
C MET A 297 -14.69 15.27 -10.02
N ARG A 298 -15.69 15.93 -10.61
CA ARG A 298 -15.50 16.79 -11.79
C ARG A 298 -14.80 18.11 -11.45
N GLU A 299 -15.18 18.74 -10.34
CA GLU A 299 -14.64 20.06 -9.94
C GLU A 299 -13.30 19.95 -9.22
N ILE A 300 -13.17 18.99 -8.30
CA ILE A 300 -12.03 18.89 -7.36
C ILE A 300 -11.11 17.70 -7.72
N GLY A 301 -11.59 16.73 -8.51
CA GLY A 301 -10.86 15.48 -8.78
C GLY A 301 -10.94 14.47 -7.64
N TYR A 302 -11.75 14.73 -6.61
CA TYR A 302 -11.89 13.87 -5.42
C TYR A 302 -13.28 14.00 -4.79
N CYS A 303 -13.78 12.92 -4.19
CA CYS A 303 -14.99 12.92 -3.37
C CYS A 303 -14.78 12.09 -2.09
N SER A 304 -15.62 12.31 -1.08
CA SER A 304 -15.57 11.49 0.14
C SER A 304 -16.02 10.06 -0.18
N GLY A 305 -15.22 9.08 0.24
CA GLY A 305 -15.50 7.67 -0.05
C GLY A 305 -15.22 7.28 -1.52
N ILE A 306 -14.30 7.97 -2.19
CA ILE A 306 -13.90 7.71 -3.58
C ILE A 306 -13.53 6.24 -3.84
N GLU A 307 -13.06 5.52 -2.81
CA GLU A 307 -12.71 4.10 -2.92
C GLU A 307 -13.90 3.21 -3.32
N ASN A 308 -15.14 3.65 -3.10
CA ASN A 308 -16.34 2.93 -3.54
C ASN A 308 -16.52 2.94 -5.07
N TYR A 309 -15.78 3.81 -5.76
CA TYR A 309 -15.72 3.91 -7.21
C TYR A 309 -14.43 3.30 -7.79
N SER A 310 -13.60 2.62 -6.99
CA SER A 310 -12.27 2.15 -7.40
C SER A 310 -12.28 1.32 -8.69
N ARG A 311 -13.27 0.41 -8.86
CA ARG A 311 -13.41 -0.36 -10.10
C ARG A 311 -13.55 0.52 -11.34
N HIS A 312 -14.36 1.58 -11.25
CA HIS A 312 -14.55 2.54 -12.34
C HIS A 312 -13.29 3.35 -12.60
N MET A 313 -12.60 3.80 -11.55
CA MET A 313 -11.34 4.54 -11.64
C MET A 313 -10.25 3.72 -12.35
N ASP A 314 -10.14 2.44 -12.01
CA ASP A 314 -9.17 1.53 -12.60
C ASP A 314 -9.60 1.02 -13.99
N GLY A 315 -10.86 1.22 -14.39
CA GLY A 315 -11.44 0.64 -15.62
C GLY A 315 -11.47 -0.89 -15.62
N ARG A 316 -11.57 -1.52 -14.45
CA ARG A 316 -11.56 -2.98 -14.31
C ARG A 316 -12.93 -3.61 -14.61
N PRO A 317 -12.99 -4.87 -15.07
CA PRO A 317 -14.26 -5.56 -15.29
C PRO A 317 -15.05 -5.78 -13.97
N PRO A 318 -16.39 -5.82 -14.00
CA PRO A 318 -17.23 -6.19 -12.85
C PRO A 318 -16.80 -7.50 -12.18
N GLY A 319 -16.87 -7.58 -10.85
CA GLY A 319 -16.46 -8.75 -10.06
C GLY A 319 -14.96 -8.84 -9.77
N SER A 320 -14.12 -8.05 -10.47
CA SER A 320 -12.68 -7.99 -10.20
C SER A 320 -12.39 -7.32 -8.86
N ARG A 321 -11.36 -7.81 -8.16
CA ARG A 321 -10.85 -7.19 -6.94
C ARG A 321 -9.84 -6.07 -7.27
N PRO A 322 -9.65 -5.07 -6.38
CA PRO A 322 -8.52 -4.17 -6.48
C PRO A 322 -7.20 -4.92 -6.33
N TYR A 323 -6.11 -4.27 -6.74
CA TYR A 323 -4.76 -4.73 -6.46
C TYR A 323 -4.47 -4.67 -4.95
N CYS A 324 -3.67 -5.59 -4.43
CA CYS A 324 -3.26 -5.64 -3.03
C CYS A 324 -1.75 -5.89 -2.93
N LEU A 325 -1.21 -6.01 -1.72
CA LEU A 325 0.24 -6.17 -1.52
C LEU A 325 0.79 -7.41 -2.26
N PHE A 326 -0.01 -8.46 -2.38
CA PHE A 326 0.37 -9.68 -3.12
C PHE A 326 0.73 -9.41 -4.58
N ASP A 327 0.11 -8.42 -5.21
CA ASP A 327 0.36 -8.09 -6.62
C ASP A 327 1.67 -7.33 -6.83
N TYR A 328 2.29 -6.83 -5.76
CA TYR A 328 3.60 -6.17 -5.78
C TYR A 328 4.75 -7.17 -5.62
N PHE A 329 4.49 -8.37 -5.11
CA PHE A 329 5.51 -9.41 -4.97
C PHE A 329 5.85 -10.05 -6.33
N PRO A 330 7.11 -10.44 -6.55
CA PRO A 330 7.44 -11.28 -7.70
C PRO A 330 6.72 -12.64 -7.60
N LYS A 331 6.62 -13.36 -8.72
CA LYS A 331 5.89 -14.64 -8.78
C LYS A 331 6.46 -15.73 -7.87
N ASP A 332 7.73 -15.66 -7.51
CA ASP A 332 8.47 -16.67 -6.75
C ASP A 332 8.79 -16.27 -5.30
N TYR A 333 7.88 -15.53 -4.67
CA TYR A 333 7.98 -15.14 -3.25
C TYR A 333 7.65 -16.29 -2.27
N LEU A 334 8.06 -16.12 -1.01
CA LEU A 334 7.70 -17.00 0.11
C LEU A 334 6.58 -16.36 0.96
N LEU A 335 5.55 -17.14 1.30
CA LEU A 335 4.49 -16.73 2.23
C LEU A 335 4.61 -17.51 3.55
N ILE A 336 4.76 -16.79 4.65
CA ILE A 336 4.73 -17.32 6.01
C ILE A 336 3.47 -16.83 6.70
N ILE A 337 2.68 -17.75 7.27
CA ILE A 337 1.49 -17.40 8.04
C ILE A 337 1.77 -17.74 9.50
N ASP A 338 2.02 -16.71 10.30
CA ASP A 338 2.17 -16.81 11.74
C ASP A 338 0.82 -17.12 12.40
N GLU A 339 0.85 -17.96 13.44
CA GLU A 339 -0.34 -18.46 14.14
C GLU A 339 -1.50 -18.83 13.19
N SER A 340 -1.20 -19.69 12.21
CA SER A 340 -2.08 -20.00 11.07
C SER A 340 -3.48 -20.46 11.45
N HIS A 341 -3.63 -21.10 12.61
CA HIS A 341 -4.92 -21.53 13.17
C HIS A 341 -5.87 -20.36 13.49
N VAL A 342 -5.35 -19.14 13.69
CA VAL A 342 -6.12 -17.90 13.87
C VAL A 342 -6.09 -17.04 12.60
N THR A 343 -4.92 -16.88 12.00
CA THR A 343 -4.71 -15.98 10.86
C THR A 343 -5.50 -16.43 9.62
N ILE A 344 -5.59 -17.73 9.33
CA ILE A 344 -6.35 -18.22 8.16
C ILE A 344 -7.86 -17.97 8.31
N PRO A 345 -8.53 -18.31 9.44
CA PRO A 345 -9.93 -17.93 9.66
C PRO A 345 -10.18 -16.43 9.55
N GLN A 346 -9.28 -15.60 10.09
CA GLN A 346 -9.40 -14.14 10.02
C GLN A 346 -9.35 -13.64 8.58
N ILE A 347 -8.36 -14.07 7.78
CA ILE A 347 -8.24 -13.74 6.34
C ILE A 347 -9.55 -14.06 5.62
N ARG A 348 -10.11 -15.26 5.84
CA ARG A 348 -11.39 -15.68 5.23
C ARG A 348 -12.57 -14.81 5.68
N GLY A 349 -12.56 -14.35 6.92
CA GLY A 349 -13.60 -13.51 7.49
C GLY A 349 -13.67 -12.10 6.89
N MET A 350 -12.53 -11.54 6.45
CA MET A 350 -12.45 -10.15 5.98
C MET A 350 -13.37 -9.87 4.77
N TYR A 351 -13.38 -10.76 3.78
CA TYR A 351 -14.24 -10.62 2.60
C TYR A 351 -15.73 -10.69 2.97
N ASN A 352 -16.12 -11.69 3.76
CA ASN A 352 -17.51 -11.91 4.12
C ASN A 352 -18.08 -10.75 4.95
N GLY A 353 -17.29 -10.22 5.88
CA GLY A 353 -17.69 -9.06 6.69
C GLY A 353 -17.83 -7.78 5.87
N ASP A 354 -16.87 -7.50 4.98
CA ASP A 354 -16.92 -6.33 4.09
C ASP A 354 -18.11 -6.40 3.14
N ARG A 355 -18.33 -7.57 2.53
CA ARG A 355 -19.44 -7.81 1.62
C ARG A 355 -20.80 -7.66 2.31
N ALA A 356 -21.02 -8.31 3.45
CA ALA A 356 -22.29 -8.21 4.18
C ALA A 356 -22.64 -6.75 4.54
N ARG A 357 -21.65 -5.96 4.97
CA ARG A 357 -21.83 -4.54 5.27
C ARG A 357 -22.23 -3.73 4.02
N LYS A 358 -21.53 -3.96 2.90
CA LYS A 358 -21.76 -3.22 1.65
C LYS A 358 -23.03 -3.65 0.93
N GLU A 359 -23.42 -4.91 1.01
CA GLU A 359 -24.68 -5.39 0.43
C GLU A 359 -25.86 -4.63 1.02
N VAL A 360 -25.86 -4.37 2.34
CA VAL A 360 -26.88 -3.53 2.99
C VAL A 360 -26.83 -2.09 2.46
N LEU A 361 -25.65 -1.49 2.31
CA LEU A 361 -25.54 -0.14 1.73
C LEU A 361 -26.10 -0.08 0.29
N VAL A 362 -25.84 -1.09 -0.52
CA VAL A 362 -26.31 -1.19 -1.91
C VAL A 362 -27.81 -1.48 -2.00
N GLU A 363 -28.32 -2.33 -1.12
CA GLU A 363 -29.74 -2.68 -1.05
C GLU A 363 -30.59 -1.46 -0.71
N TYR A 364 -30.11 -0.62 0.21
CA TYR A 364 -30.78 0.58 0.68
C TYR A 364 -30.31 1.86 -0.05
N GLY A 365 -29.70 1.74 -1.23
CA GLY A 365 -29.42 2.91 -2.09
C GLY A 365 -28.41 3.91 -1.54
N PHE A 366 -27.54 3.51 -0.61
CA PHE A 366 -26.42 4.35 -0.15
C PHE A 366 -25.22 4.31 -1.10
N ARG A 367 -25.03 3.19 -1.82
CA ARG A 367 -23.91 2.98 -2.75
C ARG A 367 -24.37 2.21 -3.99
N LEU A 368 -23.62 2.38 -5.09
CA LEU A 368 -23.78 1.58 -6.31
C LEU A 368 -23.32 0.13 -6.09
N PRO A 369 -23.86 -0.85 -6.85
CA PRO A 369 -23.37 -2.23 -6.82
C PRO A 369 -21.85 -2.38 -6.99
N SER A 370 -21.21 -1.52 -7.79
CA SER A 370 -19.75 -1.48 -7.94
C SER A 370 -18.97 -1.30 -6.65
N ALA A 371 -19.57 -0.76 -5.59
CA ALA A 371 -18.90 -0.63 -4.30
C ALA A 371 -18.50 -2.00 -3.72
N LEU A 372 -19.21 -3.07 -4.09
CA LEU A 372 -18.88 -4.45 -3.71
C LEU A 372 -17.59 -4.96 -4.37
N ASP A 373 -17.18 -4.37 -5.49
CA ASP A 373 -15.95 -4.72 -6.19
C ASP A 373 -14.71 -4.07 -5.56
N ASN A 374 -14.90 -3.04 -4.71
CA ASN A 374 -13.85 -2.55 -3.81
C ASN A 374 -13.80 -3.46 -2.58
N ARG A 375 -13.00 -4.53 -2.59
CA ARG A 375 -13.07 -5.57 -1.56
C ARG A 375 -11.69 -6.16 -1.24
N PRO A 376 -11.54 -6.85 -0.11
CA PRO A 376 -10.38 -7.70 0.13
C PRO A 376 -10.27 -8.84 -0.90
N LEU A 377 -9.07 -9.44 -0.96
CA LEU A 377 -8.72 -10.60 -1.81
C LEU A 377 -9.82 -11.67 -1.84
#